data_AF-A0A4R8TLE3-F1
#
_entry.id   AF-A0A4R8TLE3-F1
#
_cell.length_a   1.000
_cell.length_b   1.000
_cell.length_c   1.000
_cell.angle_alpha   90.00
_cell.angle_beta   90.00
_cell.angle_gamma   90.00
#
_symmetry.space_group_name_H-M   'P 1'
#
loop_
_entity.id
_entity.type
_entity.pdbx_description
1 polymer ?
#
loop_
_entity_poly.entity_id
_entity_poly.type
_entity_poly.pdbx_seq_one_letter_code
_entity_poly.pdbx_strand_id
1 'polypeptide(L)'
;MLVDCSTMRYLAEGANPDVSGIGVIVSFVGTGCLIVLLLIIDYIFIYDPELDPFRKPGQDGLKLSKPNAIDVAVLRSVRRGLSKLGARQSWVNDGRVSRSMERSFDRCVLAMNDIQIATGLAVLISGYHELPRTISAYHWLCIVYTAWFSSVTHLAAMSHLRTYYANNMHRCVWRLILVCAIILMLLVAMVISIPCKSITLSGIWIWTDRDRGQALRANYAVCLLPYMSNTDISARQRLAALTDTIFSMAMLAFGYVARTAKMSRGVSRRIAGWRDKLRRRLVGVVVGEEYVLRRMLGKHMYTFLVARPLAVTWIFGRLVVELWGSFLAEVFWISVTAAWGLSQLAKIRSYGLDDENNWSFGQIAAIVLFVSPVFLIVEDLFSSREQDVPPMIRQDTDLSMSSQTTTQETLLPRQADSTAANLPIEATRLIDTFACWSSPSVRAAVWLLSGCSLALVGFIFWRLERISELLVSPWFIAYQPLLAFLILLLGMELEANTRWARSRAFRWATGLSLFIIFLLMILSTLVKEGALFWEAGDGVMICKPIVLLLGVGYGLYLLAFVVYGVVKADEQRHVVKHESNLGSTSVLFREMEEAMARQDSLRVF
;
A
#
# COMPACT_ATOMS: atom_id res chain seq x y z
N MET A 1 -1.64 45.60 16.72
CA MET A 1 -0.51 46.25 16.04
C MET A 1 -0.04 45.29 14.95
N LEU A 2 0.11 45.75 13.71
CA LEU A 2 0.64 44.95 12.60
C LEU A 2 2.16 45.11 12.55
N VAL A 3 2.88 44.06 12.14
CA VAL A 3 4.35 44.13 11.98
C VAL A 3 4.69 45.06 10.82
N ASP A 4 5.64 45.98 11.03
CA ASP A 4 6.24 46.74 9.95
C ASP A 4 7.42 45.95 9.35
N CYS A 5 7.29 45.54 8.08
CA CYS A 5 8.31 44.82 7.35
C CYS A 5 9.28 45.73 6.58
N SER A 6 9.14 47.06 6.69
CA SER A 6 10.01 48.04 6.01
C SER A 6 11.45 48.01 6.51
N THR A 7 11.66 47.63 7.77
CA THR A 7 12.97 47.42 8.38
C THR A 7 13.12 45.94 8.69
N MET A 8 13.70 45.16 7.76
CA MET A 8 14.18 43.79 8.04
C MET A 8 15.38 43.81 9.01
N ARG A 9 15.19 44.36 10.21
CA ARG A 9 16.07 44.07 11.34
C ARG A 9 15.39 42.96 12.14
N TYR A 10 16.19 41.96 12.49
CA TYR A 10 15.93 40.84 13.37
C TYR A 10 15.15 41.28 14.63
N LEU A 11 13.82 41.17 14.59
CA LEU A 11 12.93 41.73 15.63
C LEU A 11 12.14 40.64 16.39
N ALA A 12 12.05 39.43 15.83
CA ALA A 12 11.29 38.34 16.44
C ALA A 12 12.22 37.47 17.29
N GLU A 13 12.65 37.89 18.47
CA GLU A 13 13.38 36.99 19.36
C GLU A 13 12.73 36.92 20.74
N GLY A 14 12.10 35.77 21.00
CA GLY A 14 11.44 35.41 22.24
C GLY A 14 10.88 33.99 22.11
N ALA A 15 11.01 33.19 23.16
CA ALA A 15 10.45 31.85 23.18
C ALA A 15 8.92 31.90 23.33
N ASN A 16 8.19 31.00 22.67
CA ASN A 16 6.76 30.84 22.86
C ASN A 16 6.41 29.37 23.19
N PRO A 17 6.50 29.00 24.48
CA PRO A 17 6.26 27.64 24.94
C PRO A 17 4.83 27.14 24.66
N ASP A 18 3.84 28.03 24.47
CA ASP A 18 2.47 27.60 24.16
C ASP A 18 2.30 27.18 22.69
N VAL A 19 3.27 27.51 21.83
CA VAL A 19 3.23 27.19 20.40
C VAL A 19 4.23 26.10 20.04
N SER A 20 5.50 26.27 20.42
CA SER A 20 6.58 25.31 20.08
C SER A 20 6.98 24.40 21.25
N GLY A 21 6.22 24.48 22.33
CA GLY A 21 6.43 23.72 23.56
C GLY A 21 6.45 22.22 23.38
N ILE A 22 7.25 21.58 24.23
CA ILE A 22 7.38 20.12 24.22
C ILE A 22 6.04 19.42 24.47
N GLY A 23 5.22 19.91 25.41
CA GLY A 23 3.91 19.31 25.69
C GLY A 23 2.92 19.43 24.52
N VAL A 24 2.94 20.55 23.79
CA VAL A 24 2.10 20.73 22.59
C VAL A 24 2.56 19.77 21.50
N ILE A 25 3.86 19.70 21.20
CA ILE A 25 4.40 18.78 20.19
C ILE A 25 4.11 17.33 20.56
N VAL A 26 4.37 16.92 21.81
CA VAL A 26 4.11 15.56 22.29
C VAL A 26 2.63 15.19 22.17
N SER A 27 1.70 16.11 22.45
CA SER A 27 0.28 15.80 22.34
C SER A 27 -0.16 15.54 20.89
N PHE A 28 0.24 16.37 19.92
CA PHE A 28 -0.11 16.17 18.50
C PHE A 28 0.64 15.00 17.87
N VAL A 29 1.96 14.96 18.03
CA VAL A 29 2.80 13.87 17.49
C VAL A 29 2.41 12.55 18.16
N GLY A 30 2.24 12.55 19.49
CA GLY A 30 1.82 11.39 20.26
C GLY A 30 0.48 10.86 19.79
N THR A 31 -0.51 11.73 19.56
CA THR A 31 -1.81 11.32 18.99
C THR A 31 -1.64 10.69 17.61
N GLY A 32 -0.85 11.30 16.72
CA GLY A 32 -0.58 10.80 15.38
C GLY A 32 0.17 9.46 15.36
N CYS A 33 1.16 9.27 16.24
CA CYS A 33 1.87 8.00 16.37
C CYS A 33 0.97 6.92 17.00
N LEU A 34 0.19 7.27 18.01
CA LEU A 34 -0.73 6.35 18.67
C LEU A 34 -1.80 5.84 17.69
N ILE A 35 -2.40 6.71 16.88
CA ILE A 35 -3.44 6.27 15.94
C ILE A 35 -2.87 5.40 14.82
N VAL A 36 -1.63 5.65 14.38
CA VAL A 36 -0.92 4.75 13.44
C VAL A 36 -0.70 3.38 14.08
N LEU A 37 -0.28 3.33 15.35
CA LEU A 37 -0.14 2.07 16.08
C LEU A 37 -1.48 1.33 16.21
N LEU A 38 -2.55 2.04 16.58
CA LEU A 38 -3.90 1.46 16.68
C LEU A 38 -4.37 0.91 15.32
N LEU A 39 -4.12 1.61 14.22
CA LEU A 39 -4.44 1.12 12.87
C LEU A 39 -3.66 -0.13 12.47
N ILE A 40 -2.38 -0.22 12.85
CA ILE A 40 -1.57 -1.41 12.58
C ILE A 40 -2.11 -2.61 13.37
N ILE A 41 -2.45 -2.40 14.64
CA ILE A 41 -3.06 -3.43 15.50
C ILE A 41 -4.42 -3.85 14.94
N ASP A 42 -5.27 -2.88 14.60
CA ASP A 42 -6.58 -3.09 13.98
C ASP A 42 -6.46 -3.94 12.71
N TYR A 43 -5.54 -3.57 11.80
CA TYR A 43 -5.31 -4.33 10.58
C TYR A 43 -4.92 -5.79 10.86
N ILE A 44 -3.95 -6.01 11.76
CA ILE A 44 -3.39 -7.34 11.99
C ILE A 44 -4.39 -8.23 12.73
N PHE A 45 -5.11 -7.71 13.72
CA PHE A 45 -5.87 -8.53 14.68
C PHE A 45 -7.39 -8.44 14.52
N ILE A 46 -7.94 -7.29 14.11
CA ILE A 46 -9.40 -7.05 14.10
C ILE A 46 -9.97 -7.12 12.67
N TYR A 47 -9.30 -6.47 11.73
CA TYR A 47 -9.79 -6.31 10.37
C TYR A 47 -9.99 -7.65 9.67
N ASP A 48 -11.20 -7.86 9.15
CA ASP A 48 -11.55 -8.99 8.29
C ASP A 48 -11.87 -8.49 6.87
N PRO A 49 -11.01 -8.79 5.87
CA PRO A 49 -11.22 -8.37 4.49
C PRO A 49 -12.42 -9.05 3.81
N GLU A 50 -13.00 -10.10 4.41
CA GLU A 50 -14.18 -10.79 3.88
C GLU A 50 -15.50 -10.08 4.24
N LEU A 51 -15.51 -9.18 5.23
CA LEU A 51 -16.73 -8.48 5.66
C LEU A 51 -17.05 -7.27 4.78
N ASP A 52 -18.34 -6.96 4.61
CA ASP A 52 -18.77 -5.74 3.93
C ASP A 52 -18.47 -4.48 4.78
N PRO A 53 -17.67 -3.51 4.30
CA PRO A 53 -17.42 -2.26 5.02
C PRO A 53 -18.67 -1.37 5.17
N PHE A 54 -19.73 -1.63 4.41
CA PHE A 54 -21.00 -0.90 4.48
C PHE A 54 -22.12 -1.65 5.22
N ARG A 55 -21.78 -2.71 5.96
CA ARG A 55 -22.72 -3.52 6.75
C ARG A 55 -23.48 -2.66 7.77
N LYS A 56 -24.77 -2.97 7.98
CA LYS A 56 -25.59 -2.36 9.04
C LYS A 56 -25.37 -3.08 10.38
N PRO A 57 -25.66 -2.44 11.53
CA PRO A 57 -25.63 -3.10 12.82
C PRO A 57 -26.53 -4.35 12.82
N GLY A 58 -26.02 -5.49 13.31
CA GLY A 58 -26.74 -6.77 13.33
C GLY A 58 -26.55 -7.63 12.07
N GLN A 59 -25.76 -7.20 11.09
CA GLN A 59 -25.39 -7.98 9.90
C GLN A 59 -23.94 -8.49 9.96
N ASP A 60 -23.55 -9.04 11.12
CA ASP A 60 -22.15 -9.39 11.42
C ASP A 60 -21.58 -10.52 10.54
N GLY A 61 -22.45 -11.26 9.83
CA GLY A 61 -22.07 -12.32 8.90
C GLY A 61 -22.10 -11.95 7.41
N LEU A 62 -22.40 -10.69 7.04
CA LEU A 62 -22.52 -10.31 5.63
C LEU A 62 -21.15 -10.26 4.94
N LYS A 63 -20.85 -11.34 4.20
CA LYS A 63 -19.60 -11.48 3.44
C LYS A 63 -19.65 -10.81 2.08
N LEU A 64 -18.54 -10.19 1.70
CA LEU A 64 -18.35 -9.59 0.39
C LEU A 64 -18.22 -10.69 -0.67
N SER A 65 -18.94 -10.56 -1.78
CA SER A 65 -18.85 -11.51 -2.91
C SER A 65 -17.43 -11.62 -3.49
N LYS A 66 -16.63 -10.54 -3.38
CA LYS A 66 -15.25 -10.46 -3.89
C LYS A 66 -14.37 -9.61 -2.96
N PRO A 67 -13.75 -10.19 -1.92
CA PRO A 67 -12.88 -9.46 -0.98
C PRO A 67 -11.60 -8.96 -1.64
N ASN A 68 -10.93 -7.97 -1.02
CA ASN A 68 -9.63 -7.51 -1.49
C ASN A 68 -8.59 -8.60 -1.24
N ALA A 69 -8.04 -9.13 -2.32
CA ALA A 69 -7.22 -10.33 -2.23
C ALA A 69 -5.80 -10.08 -1.73
N ILE A 70 -5.30 -8.83 -1.81
CA ILE A 70 -4.01 -8.46 -1.20
C ILE A 70 -4.12 -8.51 0.32
N ASP A 71 -5.15 -7.89 0.89
CA ASP A 71 -5.37 -7.91 2.34
C ASP A 71 -5.53 -9.36 2.84
N VAL A 72 -6.31 -10.18 2.12
CA VAL A 72 -6.47 -11.60 2.41
C VAL A 72 -5.13 -12.34 2.39
N ALA A 73 -4.31 -12.12 1.36
CA ALA A 73 -3.03 -12.82 1.20
C ALA A 73 -2.02 -12.43 2.29
N VAL A 74 -1.89 -11.14 2.58
CA VAL A 74 -0.96 -10.60 3.57
C VAL A 74 -1.40 -11.03 4.97
N LEU A 75 -2.66 -10.83 5.36
CA LEU A 75 -3.14 -11.20 6.70
C LEU A 75 -3.04 -12.69 6.95
N ARG A 76 -3.41 -13.55 5.99
CA ARG A 76 -3.22 -14.99 6.14
C ARG A 76 -1.76 -15.36 6.35
N SER A 77 -0.83 -14.65 5.72
CA SER A 77 0.61 -14.94 5.84
C SER A 77 1.16 -14.44 7.18
N VAL A 78 0.84 -13.20 7.56
CA VAL A 78 1.25 -12.57 8.82
C VAL A 78 0.68 -13.32 10.02
N ARG A 79 -0.63 -13.58 10.05
CA ARG A 79 -1.28 -14.31 11.15
C ARG A 79 -0.74 -15.75 11.30
N ARG A 80 -0.44 -16.44 10.19
CA ARG A 80 0.24 -17.75 10.23
C ARG A 80 1.68 -17.66 10.76
N GLY A 81 2.41 -16.60 10.42
CA GLY A 81 3.75 -16.36 10.95
C GLY A 81 3.73 -16.09 12.46
N LEU A 82 2.84 -15.22 12.92
CA LEU A 82 2.65 -14.89 14.34
C LEU A 82 2.27 -16.14 15.16
N SER A 83 1.36 -16.96 14.65
CA SER A 83 0.99 -18.25 15.25
C SER A 83 2.19 -19.16 15.47
N LYS A 84 3.07 -19.27 14.47
CA LYS A 84 4.31 -20.06 14.57
C LYS A 84 5.31 -19.49 15.58
N LEU A 85 5.28 -18.17 15.80
CA LEU A 85 6.16 -17.47 16.75
C LEU A 85 5.60 -17.48 18.19
N GLY A 86 4.54 -18.25 18.45
CA GLY A 86 3.97 -18.42 19.79
C GLY A 86 2.89 -17.40 20.16
N ALA A 87 2.45 -16.54 19.23
CA ALA A 87 1.26 -15.72 19.47
C ALA A 87 0.04 -16.64 19.64
N ARG A 88 -0.62 -16.54 20.79
CA ARG A 88 -1.68 -17.47 21.21
C ARG A 88 -2.82 -17.40 20.19
N GLN A 89 -3.02 -18.48 19.43
CA GLN A 89 -4.03 -18.61 18.36
C GLN A 89 -5.44 -18.17 18.81
N SER A 90 -5.74 -18.29 20.11
CA SER A 90 -7.00 -17.85 20.70
C SER A 90 -7.27 -16.36 20.49
N TRP A 91 -6.27 -15.48 20.53
CA TRP A 91 -6.47 -14.04 20.34
C TRP A 91 -6.87 -13.68 18.91
N VAL A 92 -6.43 -14.49 17.94
CA VAL A 92 -6.70 -14.29 16.50
C VAL A 92 -8.04 -14.90 16.09
N ASN A 93 -8.49 -15.94 16.79
CA ASN A 93 -9.68 -16.71 16.42
C ASN A 93 -10.88 -16.49 17.36
N ASP A 94 -10.71 -15.83 18.51
CA ASP A 94 -11.80 -15.54 19.43
C ASP A 94 -12.56 -14.28 19.00
N GLY A 95 -13.70 -14.50 18.34
CA GLY A 95 -14.59 -13.43 17.91
C GLY A 95 -15.20 -12.60 19.04
N ARG A 96 -15.12 -13.03 20.31
CA ARG A 96 -15.53 -12.20 21.45
C ARG A 96 -14.48 -11.13 21.75
N VAL A 97 -13.21 -11.53 21.85
CA VAL A 97 -12.08 -10.62 22.11
C VAL A 97 -11.95 -9.59 20.99
N SER A 98 -12.04 -10.03 19.73
CA SER A 98 -12.00 -9.12 18.57
C SER A 98 -13.11 -8.07 18.61
N ARG A 99 -14.35 -8.45 18.95
CA ARG A 99 -15.48 -7.51 19.02
C ARG A 99 -15.41 -6.57 20.23
N SER A 100 -14.78 -6.98 21.32
CA SER A 100 -14.53 -6.07 22.44
C SER A 100 -13.50 -5.02 22.02
N MET A 101 -12.38 -5.47 21.46
CA MET A 101 -11.29 -4.61 21.03
C MET A 101 -11.72 -3.64 19.91
N GLU A 102 -12.54 -4.08 18.96
CA GLU A 102 -13.14 -3.21 17.93
C GLU A 102 -13.95 -2.07 18.57
N ARG A 103 -14.78 -2.37 19.57
CA ARG A 103 -15.59 -1.36 20.28
C ARG A 103 -14.73 -0.37 21.08
N SER A 104 -13.68 -0.84 21.77
CA SER A 104 -12.78 0.06 22.51
C SER A 104 -12.00 0.96 21.54
N PHE A 105 -11.54 0.40 20.41
CA PHE A 105 -10.79 1.13 19.39
C PHE A 105 -11.68 2.17 18.71
N ASP A 106 -12.91 1.83 18.33
CA ASP A 106 -13.89 2.77 17.77
C ASP A 106 -14.06 4.00 18.67
N ARG A 107 -14.26 3.77 19.98
CA ARG A 107 -14.44 4.86 20.96
C ARG A 107 -13.18 5.71 21.11
N CYS A 108 -12.02 5.08 21.23
CA CYS A 108 -10.74 5.77 21.36
C CYS A 108 -10.42 6.60 20.12
N VAL A 109 -10.50 6.00 18.94
CA VAL A 109 -10.22 6.67 17.65
C VAL A 109 -11.19 7.82 17.41
N LEU A 110 -12.47 7.65 17.76
CA LEU A 110 -13.45 8.74 17.67
C LEU A 110 -13.11 9.89 18.61
N ALA A 111 -12.74 9.61 19.87
CA ALA A 111 -12.35 10.62 20.83
C ALA A 111 -11.06 11.35 20.41
N MET A 112 -10.04 10.62 19.95
CA MET A 112 -8.80 11.20 19.42
C MET A 112 -9.08 12.12 18.23
N ASN A 113 -9.93 11.66 17.31
CA ASN A 113 -10.32 12.46 16.15
C ASN A 113 -11.02 13.77 16.56
N ASP A 114 -11.92 13.71 17.54
CA ASP A 114 -12.67 14.88 18.01
C ASP A 114 -11.79 15.90 18.72
N ILE A 115 -10.89 15.43 19.58
CA ILE A 115 -9.90 16.28 20.24
C ILE A 115 -9.00 16.94 19.19
N GLN A 116 -8.51 16.18 18.20
CA GLN A 116 -7.67 16.73 17.14
C GLN A 116 -8.41 17.71 16.23
N ILE A 117 -9.72 17.52 15.97
CA ILE A 117 -10.51 18.53 15.25
C ILE A 117 -10.49 19.85 16.04
N ALA A 118 -10.76 19.80 17.35
CA ALA A 118 -10.81 20.99 18.18
C ALA A 118 -9.43 21.65 18.32
N THR A 119 -8.40 20.88 18.68
CA THR A 119 -7.04 21.41 18.92
C THR A 119 -6.36 21.82 17.62
N GLY A 120 -6.51 21.06 16.54
CA GLY A 120 -5.97 21.38 15.22
C GLY A 120 -6.57 22.66 14.64
N LEU A 121 -7.89 22.84 14.79
CA LEU A 121 -8.56 24.08 14.40
C LEU A 121 -8.11 25.26 15.26
N ALA A 122 -8.01 25.08 16.58
CA ALA A 122 -7.53 26.12 17.49
C ALA A 122 -6.10 26.58 17.15
N VAL A 123 -5.18 25.63 16.93
CA VAL A 123 -3.78 25.92 16.57
C VAL A 123 -3.69 26.67 15.23
N LEU A 124 -4.47 26.25 14.22
CA LEU A 124 -4.50 26.94 12.93
C LEU A 124 -5.11 28.34 13.05
N ILE A 125 -6.26 28.49 13.71
CA ILE A 125 -6.90 29.81 13.92
C ILE A 125 -5.95 30.77 14.64
N SER A 126 -5.34 30.33 15.74
CA SER A 126 -4.36 31.14 16.48
C SER A 126 -3.15 31.49 15.62
N GLY A 127 -2.64 30.55 14.83
CA GLY A 127 -1.54 30.80 13.90
C GLY A 127 -1.87 31.87 12.86
N TYR A 128 -3.05 31.80 12.23
CA TYR A 128 -3.50 32.81 11.27
C TYR A 128 -3.75 34.17 11.91
N HIS A 129 -4.26 34.18 13.15
CA HIS A 129 -4.50 35.39 13.91
C HIS A 129 -3.21 36.12 14.28
N GLU A 130 -2.16 35.38 14.68
CA GLU A 130 -0.86 35.92 15.06
C GLU A 130 0.08 36.18 13.87
N LEU A 131 -0.21 35.58 12.70
CA LEU A 131 0.60 35.71 11.48
C LEU A 131 1.00 37.16 11.13
N PRO A 132 0.05 38.13 11.09
CA PRO A 132 0.40 39.52 10.75
C PRO A 132 0.94 40.34 11.94
N ARG A 133 1.06 39.76 13.14
CA ARG A 133 1.33 40.50 14.39
C ARG A 133 2.63 40.14 15.07
N THR A 134 2.87 38.86 15.37
CA THR A 134 3.93 38.50 16.33
C THR A 134 4.68 37.20 15.99
N ILE A 135 4.16 36.36 15.09
CA ILE A 135 4.73 35.03 14.93
C ILE A 135 6.02 35.02 14.08
N SER A 136 7.07 34.40 14.62
CA SER A 136 8.29 34.15 13.85
C SER A 136 8.12 33.03 12.83
N ALA A 137 9.02 32.96 11.84
CA ALA A 137 9.04 31.90 10.85
C ALA A 137 9.23 30.51 11.48
N TYR A 138 10.04 30.42 12.54
CA TYR A 138 10.19 29.21 13.34
C TYR A 138 8.85 28.74 13.93
N HIS A 139 8.17 29.61 14.69
CA HIS A 139 6.90 29.27 15.33
C HIS A 139 5.80 28.95 14.32
N TRP A 140 5.77 29.66 13.19
CA TRP A 140 4.85 29.38 12.09
C TRP A 140 5.03 27.95 11.55
N LEU A 141 6.27 27.54 11.30
CA LEU A 141 6.56 26.18 10.83
C LEU A 141 6.16 25.13 11.89
N CYS A 142 6.40 25.38 13.18
CA CYS A 142 5.90 24.51 14.25
C CYS A 142 4.38 24.35 14.20
N ILE A 143 3.61 25.44 14.06
CA ILE A 143 2.14 25.39 13.92
C ILE A 143 1.72 24.53 12.73
N VAL A 144 2.33 24.75 11.56
CA VAL A 144 1.97 24.02 10.33
C VAL A 144 2.20 22.52 10.48
N TYR A 145 3.34 22.10 11.03
CA TYR A 145 3.64 20.68 11.20
C TYR A 145 2.95 20.05 12.41
N THR A 146 2.58 20.82 13.43
CA THR A 146 1.69 20.35 14.50
C THR A 146 0.29 20.09 13.94
N ALA A 147 -0.27 21.02 13.16
CA ALA A 147 -1.55 20.84 12.48
C ALA A 147 -1.55 19.70 11.44
N TRP A 148 -0.39 19.44 10.82
CA TRP A 148 -0.22 18.26 9.97
C TRP A 148 -0.54 16.95 10.69
N PHE A 149 -0.15 16.78 11.96
CA PHE A 149 -0.48 15.57 12.73
C PHE A 149 -1.98 15.44 13.05
N SER A 150 -2.71 16.56 13.14
CA SER A 150 -4.18 16.54 13.16
C SER A 150 -4.72 15.90 11.88
N SER A 151 -4.17 16.28 10.71
CA SER A 151 -4.60 15.71 9.42
C SER A 151 -4.30 14.20 9.30
N VAL A 152 -3.16 13.74 9.83
CA VAL A 152 -2.83 12.31 9.94
C VAL A 152 -3.88 11.57 10.76
N THR A 153 -4.29 12.15 11.89
CA THR A 153 -5.32 11.58 12.77
C THR A 153 -6.68 11.47 12.05
N HIS A 154 -7.09 12.51 11.32
CA HIS A 154 -8.33 12.48 10.55
C HIS A 154 -8.31 11.46 9.40
N LEU A 155 -7.18 11.33 8.70
CA LEU A 155 -7.01 10.31 7.66
C LEU A 155 -7.16 8.90 8.25
N ALA A 156 -6.53 8.66 9.39
CA ALA A 156 -6.59 7.39 10.09
C ALA A 156 -7.99 7.07 10.61
N ALA A 157 -8.68 8.06 11.19
CA ALA A 157 -10.05 7.92 11.65
C ALA A 157 -11.00 7.58 10.50
N MET A 158 -10.85 8.19 9.31
CA MET A 158 -11.67 7.84 8.14
C MET A 158 -11.44 6.41 7.64
N SER A 159 -10.20 5.91 7.75
CA SER A 159 -9.87 4.54 7.37
C SER A 159 -10.52 3.52 8.32
N HIS A 160 -10.35 3.70 9.64
CA HIS A 160 -10.89 2.78 10.65
C HIS A 160 -12.42 2.89 10.78
N LEU A 161 -12.95 4.10 10.98
CA LEU A 161 -14.37 4.36 11.27
C LEU A 161 -15.27 4.32 10.02
N ARG A 162 -14.82 3.72 8.91
CA ARG A 162 -15.58 3.70 7.64
C ARG A 162 -16.97 3.11 7.79
N THR A 163 -17.11 2.01 8.54
CA THR A 163 -18.40 1.37 8.79
C THR A 163 -19.29 2.22 9.69
N TYR A 164 -18.70 2.84 10.73
CA TYR A 164 -19.41 3.77 11.61
C TYR A 164 -19.97 4.97 10.82
N TYR A 165 -19.15 5.60 9.98
CA TYR A 165 -19.54 6.74 9.16
C TYR A 165 -20.58 6.39 8.09
N ALA A 166 -20.51 5.20 7.50
CA ALA A 166 -21.50 4.74 6.53
C ALA A 166 -22.90 4.58 7.12
N ASN A 167 -23.00 4.20 8.40
CA ASN A 167 -24.27 3.98 9.07
C ASN A 167 -24.82 5.25 9.73
N ASN A 168 -23.94 6.17 10.14
CA ASN A 168 -24.30 7.40 10.85
C ASN A 168 -23.97 8.66 10.04
N MET A 169 -24.09 8.61 8.71
CA MET A 169 -23.66 9.70 7.82
C MET A 169 -24.22 11.06 8.26
N HIS A 170 -25.52 11.13 8.56
CA HIS A 170 -26.17 12.36 9.03
C HIS A 170 -25.52 12.90 10.30
N ARG A 171 -25.04 12.02 11.19
CA ARG A 171 -24.38 12.39 12.45
C ARG A 171 -22.90 12.74 12.30
N CYS A 172 -22.37 12.68 11.08
CA CYS A 172 -20.94 12.80 10.85
C CYS A 172 -20.60 13.94 9.88
N VAL A 173 -21.60 14.47 9.16
CA VAL A 173 -21.41 15.57 8.20
C VAL A 173 -20.68 16.77 8.82
N TRP A 174 -21.04 17.19 10.03
CA TRP A 174 -20.35 18.32 10.69
C TRP A 174 -18.89 18.02 10.99
N ARG A 175 -18.55 16.79 11.41
CA ARG A 175 -17.16 16.37 11.61
C ARG A 175 -16.39 16.46 10.30
N LEU A 176 -16.98 15.97 9.20
CA LEU A 176 -16.37 16.06 7.87
C LEU A 176 -16.19 17.52 7.42
N ILE A 177 -17.15 18.41 7.69
CA ILE A 177 -17.04 19.84 7.38
C ILE A 177 -15.86 20.47 8.14
N LEU A 178 -15.73 20.20 9.43
CA LEU A 178 -14.62 20.72 10.25
C LEU A 178 -13.27 20.18 9.80
N VAL A 179 -13.19 18.88 9.48
CA VAL A 179 -11.98 18.27 8.91
C VAL A 179 -11.63 18.91 7.56
N CYS A 180 -12.61 19.14 6.68
CA CYS A 180 -12.40 19.86 5.42
C CYS A 180 -11.88 21.29 5.66
N ALA A 181 -12.40 22.00 6.65
CA ALA A 181 -11.91 23.33 7.02
C ALA A 181 -10.44 23.30 7.48
N ILE A 182 -10.08 22.34 8.35
CA ILE A 182 -8.70 22.13 8.82
C ILE A 182 -7.76 21.86 7.63
N ILE A 183 -8.16 20.99 6.69
CA ILE A 183 -7.33 20.67 5.52
C ILE A 183 -7.13 21.90 4.64
N LEU A 184 -8.20 22.66 4.36
CA LEU A 184 -8.10 23.87 3.53
C LEU A 184 -7.18 24.91 4.18
N MET A 185 -7.35 25.15 5.48
CA MET A 185 -6.47 26.01 6.26
C MET A 185 -5.02 25.49 6.23
N LEU A 186 -4.79 24.18 6.44
CA LEU A 186 -3.45 23.61 6.40
C LEU A 186 -2.79 23.72 5.02
N LEU A 187 -3.53 23.51 3.93
CA LEU A 187 -3.02 23.66 2.57
C LEU A 187 -2.60 25.11 2.28
N VAL A 188 -3.39 26.09 2.71
CA VAL A 188 -3.04 27.51 2.61
C VAL A 188 -1.81 27.82 3.49
N ALA A 189 -1.75 27.26 4.69
CA ALA A 189 -0.63 27.48 5.62
C ALA A 189 0.68 26.91 5.06
N MET A 190 0.62 25.77 4.37
CA MET A 190 1.75 25.17 3.66
C MET A 190 2.26 26.08 2.53
N VAL A 191 1.38 26.71 1.76
CA VAL A 191 1.78 27.68 0.72
C VAL A 191 2.46 28.89 1.34
N ILE A 192 1.92 29.45 2.42
CA ILE A 192 2.53 30.56 3.16
C ILE A 192 3.91 30.17 3.73
N SER A 193 4.12 28.89 4.02
CA SER A 193 5.38 28.38 4.59
C SER A 193 6.54 28.26 3.59
N ILE A 194 6.30 28.35 2.28
CA ILE A 194 7.34 28.22 1.24
C ILE A 194 8.56 29.14 1.50
N PRO A 195 8.40 30.46 1.73
CA PRO A 195 9.54 31.33 2.08
C PRO A 195 10.31 30.85 3.30
N CYS A 196 9.61 30.43 4.36
CA CYS A 196 10.22 29.96 5.60
C CYS A 196 11.06 28.69 5.35
N LYS A 197 10.55 27.76 4.54
CA LYS A 197 11.24 26.53 4.14
C LYS A 197 12.45 26.76 3.23
N SER A 198 12.44 27.83 2.43
CA SER A 198 13.57 28.15 1.57
C SER A 198 14.87 28.41 2.37
N ILE A 199 14.73 28.91 3.60
CA ILE A 199 15.83 29.12 4.53
C ILE A 199 16.32 27.77 5.09
N THR A 200 15.43 26.85 5.45
CA THR A 200 15.82 25.52 5.99
C THR A 200 16.44 24.58 4.96
N LEU A 201 16.20 24.85 3.67
CA LEU A 201 16.73 24.12 2.52
C LEU A 201 17.88 24.88 1.82
N SER A 202 18.33 26.00 2.40
CA SER A 202 19.45 26.78 1.87
C SER A 202 20.76 25.98 1.91
N GLY A 203 21.49 25.98 0.78
CA GLY A 203 22.67 25.14 0.54
C GLY A 203 23.65 25.02 1.71
N ILE A 204 24.01 23.77 2.00
CA ILE A 204 24.87 23.27 3.11
C ILE A 204 26.24 23.98 3.21
N TRP A 205 26.65 24.73 2.18
CA TRP A 205 28.00 25.29 2.07
C TRP A 205 28.12 26.76 2.51
N ILE A 206 27.01 27.45 2.81
CA ILE A 206 27.02 28.89 3.16
C ILE A 206 26.44 29.16 4.55
N TRP A 207 25.48 28.37 5.03
CA TRP A 207 24.80 28.55 6.32
C TRP A 207 24.97 27.32 7.20
N THR A 208 25.42 27.50 8.43
CA THR A 208 25.38 26.44 9.45
C THR A 208 23.95 26.26 9.96
N ASP A 209 23.64 25.12 10.59
CA ASP A 209 22.31 24.90 11.21
C ASP A 209 21.98 25.96 12.27
N ARG A 210 23.00 26.48 12.95
CA ARG A 210 22.85 27.59 13.89
C ARG A 210 22.38 28.86 13.17
N ASP A 211 23.00 29.20 12.05
CA ASP A 211 22.66 30.41 11.30
C ASP A 211 21.23 30.33 10.71
N ARG A 212 20.85 29.14 10.22
CA ARG A 212 19.47 28.88 9.76
C ARG A 212 18.48 29.07 10.90
N GLY A 213 18.74 28.46 12.06
CA GLY A 213 17.85 28.56 13.20
C GLY A 213 17.70 30.00 13.70
N GLN A 214 18.78 30.76 13.75
CA GLN A 214 18.75 32.18 14.07
C GLN A 214 17.93 32.98 13.05
N ALA A 215 18.12 32.74 11.75
CA ALA A 215 17.35 33.40 10.70
C ALA A 215 15.85 33.08 10.78
N LEU A 216 15.47 31.84 11.09
CA LEU A 216 14.05 31.47 11.26
C LEU A 216 13.42 32.12 12.49
N ARG A 217 14.16 32.21 13.60
CA ARG A 217 13.64 32.82 14.83
C ARG A 217 13.50 34.31 14.64
N ALA A 218 14.56 34.99 14.21
CA ALA A 218 14.64 36.43 14.19
C ALA A 218 13.72 37.15 13.18
N ASN A 219 13.19 36.43 12.18
CA ASN A 219 12.30 36.98 11.16
C ASN A 219 10.83 36.63 11.42
N TYR A 220 9.96 37.63 11.36
CA TYR A 220 8.51 37.42 11.33
C TYR A 220 8.09 36.69 10.05
N ALA A 221 7.22 35.69 10.18
CA ALA A 221 6.80 34.86 9.06
C ALA A 221 6.19 35.70 7.92
N VAL A 222 5.39 36.72 8.27
CA VAL A 222 4.73 37.62 7.30
C VAL A 222 5.71 38.43 6.46
N CYS A 223 6.85 38.84 7.04
CA CYS A 223 7.85 39.66 6.35
C CYS A 223 8.69 38.87 5.35
N LEU A 224 8.67 37.54 5.41
CA LEU A 224 9.34 36.68 4.45
C LEU A 224 8.52 36.44 3.17
N LEU A 225 7.21 36.74 3.15
CA LEU A 225 6.39 36.55 1.94
C LEU A 225 6.83 37.45 0.78
N PRO A 226 7.04 38.77 0.94
CA PRO A 226 7.49 39.63 -0.15
C PRO A 226 8.92 39.31 -0.62
N TYR A 227 9.75 38.76 0.26
CA TYR A 227 11.16 38.41 -0.02
C TYR A 227 11.29 37.31 -1.11
N MET A 228 10.23 36.53 -1.37
CA MET A 228 10.17 35.58 -2.50
C MET A 228 9.96 36.23 -3.87
N SER A 229 9.53 37.49 -3.93
CA SER A 229 9.37 38.22 -5.19
C SER A 229 10.67 38.86 -5.68
N ASN A 230 11.61 39.18 -4.78
CA ASN A 230 12.90 39.80 -5.11
C ASN A 230 13.95 38.76 -5.52
N THR A 231 14.85 39.06 -6.45
CA THR A 231 15.76 38.08 -7.10
C THR A 231 16.92 37.55 -6.24
N ASP A 232 17.01 37.89 -4.95
CA ASP A 232 18.20 37.62 -4.13
C ASP A 232 18.34 36.16 -3.65
N ILE A 233 17.26 35.37 -3.66
CA ILE A 233 17.30 33.94 -3.33
C ILE A 233 17.64 33.15 -4.60
N SER A 234 18.62 32.26 -4.52
CA SER A 234 18.97 31.40 -5.66
C SER A 234 17.76 30.60 -6.15
N ALA A 235 17.52 30.59 -7.47
CA ALA A 235 16.38 29.89 -8.08
C ALA A 235 16.29 28.41 -7.65
N ARG A 236 17.43 27.77 -7.33
CA ARG A 236 17.53 26.40 -6.84
C ARG A 236 16.85 26.21 -5.47
N GLN A 237 17.05 27.12 -4.52
CA GLN A 237 16.46 27.04 -3.17
C GLN A 237 14.94 27.19 -3.22
N ARG A 238 14.44 28.11 -4.06
CA ARG A 238 13.00 28.28 -4.30
C ARG A 238 12.38 27.04 -4.88
N LEU A 239 13.02 26.46 -5.90
CA LEU A 239 12.53 25.22 -6.51
C LEU A 239 12.49 24.07 -5.51
N ALA A 240 13.51 23.92 -4.66
CA ALA A 240 13.52 22.87 -3.63
C ALA A 240 12.37 23.05 -2.61
N ALA A 241 12.17 24.27 -2.09
CA ALA A 241 11.09 24.55 -1.14
C ALA A 241 9.69 24.40 -1.77
N LEU A 242 9.55 24.77 -3.05
CA LEU A 242 8.33 24.55 -3.82
C LEU A 242 8.07 23.06 -4.03
N THR A 243 9.07 22.28 -4.44
CA THR A 243 8.94 20.84 -4.66
C THR A 243 8.55 20.12 -3.36
N ASP A 244 9.21 20.41 -2.24
CA ASP A 244 8.86 19.84 -0.92
C ASP A 244 7.41 20.15 -0.50
N THR A 245 6.99 21.39 -0.73
CA THR A 245 5.64 21.85 -0.38
C THR A 245 4.59 21.23 -1.30
N ILE A 246 4.84 21.21 -2.61
CA ILE A 246 3.96 20.56 -3.60
C ILE A 246 3.83 19.07 -3.31
N PHE A 247 4.94 18.40 -3.00
CA PHE A 247 4.95 16.99 -2.61
C PHE A 247 4.09 16.75 -1.36
N SER A 248 4.29 17.56 -0.30
CA SER A 248 3.51 17.46 0.94
C SER A 248 2.01 17.71 0.72
N MET A 249 1.67 18.73 -0.07
CA MET A 249 0.28 19.05 -0.42
C MET A 249 -0.36 17.96 -1.27
N ALA A 250 0.33 17.45 -2.28
CA ALA A 250 -0.13 16.36 -3.12
C ALA A 250 -0.35 15.08 -2.30
N MET A 251 0.55 14.81 -1.34
CA MET A 251 0.43 13.66 -0.43
C MET A 251 -0.82 13.76 0.45
N LEU A 252 -1.10 14.92 1.05
CA LEU A 252 -2.35 15.11 1.81
C LEU A 252 -3.58 15.03 0.90
N ALA A 253 -3.59 15.77 -0.21
CA ALA A 253 -4.74 15.85 -1.11
C ALA A 253 -5.10 14.46 -1.66
N PHE A 254 -4.11 13.70 -2.13
CA PHE A 254 -4.31 12.33 -2.57
C PHE A 254 -4.82 11.44 -1.43
N GLY A 255 -4.24 11.60 -0.23
CA GLY A 255 -4.66 10.94 0.99
C GLY A 255 -6.17 11.07 1.21
N TYR A 256 -6.67 12.30 1.28
CA TYR A 256 -8.07 12.60 1.54
C TYR A 256 -9.00 12.20 0.38
N VAL A 257 -8.64 12.54 -0.86
CA VAL A 257 -9.46 12.20 -2.04
C VAL A 257 -9.67 10.70 -2.13
N ALA A 258 -8.62 9.89 -1.92
CA ALA A 258 -8.73 8.43 -1.95
C ALA A 258 -9.68 7.88 -0.87
N ARG A 259 -9.66 8.41 0.34
CA ARG A 259 -10.49 7.95 1.48
C ARG A 259 -11.95 8.33 1.26
N THR A 260 -12.20 9.57 0.84
CA THR A 260 -13.54 10.04 0.48
C THR A 260 -14.12 9.24 -0.69
N ALA A 261 -13.32 8.94 -1.71
CA ALA A 261 -13.74 8.09 -2.83
C ALA A 261 -14.10 6.67 -2.37
N LYS A 262 -13.31 6.06 -1.48
CA LYS A 262 -13.60 4.72 -0.91
C LYS A 262 -14.86 4.72 -0.04
N MET A 263 -15.14 5.80 0.68
CA MET A 263 -16.33 5.94 1.50
C MET A 263 -17.63 6.04 0.67
N SER A 264 -17.53 6.45 -0.60
CA SER A 264 -18.69 6.53 -1.50
C SER A 264 -19.11 5.16 -2.08
N ARG A 265 -20.32 4.70 -1.72
CA ARG A 265 -20.97 3.52 -2.32
C ARG A 265 -21.15 3.65 -3.84
N GLY A 266 -21.34 4.88 -4.34
CA GLY A 266 -21.52 5.14 -5.77
C GLY A 266 -20.25 4.91 -6.57
N VAL A 267 -19.11 5.42 -6.07
CA VAL A 267 -17.79 5.26 -6.70
C VAL A 267 -17.39 3.79 -6.72
N SER A 268 -17.53 3.08 -5.60
CA SER A 268 -17.21 1.65 -5.52
C SER A 268 -18.00 0.81 -6.54
N ARG A 269 -19.33 1.03 -6.66
CA ARG A 269 -20.18 0.34 -7.65
C ARG A 269 -19.78 0.65 -9.10
N ARG A 270 -19.48 1.91 -9.41
CA ARG A 270 -19.05 2.32 -10.76
C ARG A 270 -17.71 1.66 -11.15
N ILE A 271 -16.74 1.66 -10.24
CA ILE A 271 -15.44 0.99 -10.46
C ILE A 271 -15.63 -0.51 -10.67
N ALA A 272 -16.45 -1.16 -9.83
CA ALA A 272 -16.72 -2.59 -9.97
C ALA A 272 -17.39 -2.91 -11.33
N GLY A 273 -18.40 -2.13 -11.73
CA GLY A 273 -19.09 -2.31 -13.01
C GLY A 273 -18.18 -2.09 -14.22
N TRP A 274 -17.34 -1.05 -14.19
CA TRP A 274 -16.34 -0.79 -15.23
C TRP A 274 -15.34 -1.94 -15.36
N ARG A 275 -14.82 -2.43 -14.22
CA ARG A 275 -13.91 -3.58 -14.16
C ARG A 275 -14.56 -4.85 -14.71
N ASP A 276 -15.83 -5.11 -14.39
CA ASP A 276 -16.56 -6.28 -14.90
C ASP A 276 -16.83 -6.20 -16.41
N LYS A 277 -17.09 -4.99 -16.95
CA LYS A 277 -17.23 -4.77 -18.40
C LYS A 277 -15.91 -4.99 -19.12
N LEU A 278 -14.81 -4.44 -18.60
CA LEU A 278 -13.48 -4.58 -19.19
C LEU A 278 -13.00 -6.04 -19.12
N ARG A 279 -13.19 -6.73 -17.98
CA ARG A 279 -12.92 -8.18 -17.85
C ARG A 279 -13.62 -8.99 -18.94
N ARG A 280 -14.93 -8.77 -19.14
CA ARG A 280 -15.71 -9.53 -20.14
C ARG A 280 -15.16 -9.34 -21.56
N ARG A 281 -14.78 -8.12 -21.92
CA ARG A 281 -14.14 -7.84 -23.22
C ARG A 281 -12.81 -8.56 -23.36
N LEU A 282 -11.98 -8.53 -22.33
CA LEU A 282 -10.67 -9.18 -22.33
C LEU A 282 -10.77 -10.70 -22.40
N VAL A 283 -11.71 -11.32 -21.67
CA VAL A 283 -12.01 -12.76 -21.79
C VAL A 283 -12.42 -13.10 -23.22
N GLY A 284 -13.28 -12.27 -23.84
CA GLY A 284 -13.65 -12.42 -25.24
C GLY A 284 -12.44 -12.45 -26.17
N VAL A 285 -11.51 -11.51 -26.02
CA VAL A 285 -10.27 -11.43 -26.82
C VAL A 285 -9.34 -12.63 -26.56
N VAL A 286 -9.13 -13.01 -25.30
CA VAL A 286 -8.19 -14.08 -24.92
C VAL A 286 -8.69 -15.47 -25.34
N VAL A 287 -10.00 -15.72 -25.21
CA VAL A 287 -10.62 -17.01 -25.55
C VAL A 287 -10.98 -17.09 -27.02
N GLY A 288 -11.36 -15.96 -27.63
CA GLY A 288 -12.03 -15.88 -28.92
C GLY A 288 -11.34 -16.68 -30.01
N GLU A 289 -12.06 -17.67 -30.53
CA GLU A 289 -11.62 -18.52 -31.64
C GLU A 289 -11.82 -17.83 -33.00
N GLU A 290 -12.67 -16.79 -33.04
CA GLU A 290 -13.09 -16.10 -34.28
C GLU A 290 -12.22 -14.91 -34.68
N TYR A 291 -11.17 -14.57 -33.92
CA TYR A 291 -10.32 -13.44 -34.27
C TYR A 291 -9.45 -13.78 -35.49
N VAL A 292 -9.60 -12.99 -36.56
CA VAL A 292 -8.81 -13.08 -37.81
C VAL A 292 -7.30 -13.14 -37.50
N LEU A 293 -6.84 -12.37 -36.51
CA LEU A 293 -5.44 -12.35 -36.08
C LEU A 293 -4.94 -13.71 -35.55
N ARG A 294 -5.79 -14.47 -34.84
CA ARG A 294 -5.46 -15.82 -34.35
C ARG A 294 -5.37 -16.83 -35.48
N ARG A 295 -6.21 -16.66 -36.52
CA ARG A 295 -6.17 -17.47 -37.74
C ARG A 295 -4.92 -17.19 -38.57
N MET A 296 -4.44 -15.94 -38.61
CA MET A 296 -3.22 -15.57 -39.34
C MET A 296 -1.92 -15.94 -38.62
N LEU A 297 -1.81 -15.71 -37.30
CA LEU A 297 -0.58 -16.01 -36.55
C LEU A 297 -0.48 -17.48 -36.13
N GLY A 298 -1.57 -18.23 -36.17
CA GLY A 298 -1.64 -19.58 -35.61
C GLY A 298 -1.76 -19.57 -34.08
N LYS A 299 -2.29 -20.67 -33.51
CA LYS A 299 -2.65 -20.77 -32.09
C LYS A 299 -1.49 -20.45 -31.14
N HIS A 300 -0.30 -20.97 -31.42
CA HIS A 300 0.86 -20.81 -30.54
C HIS A 300 1.41 -19.37 -30.52
N MET A 301 1.59 -18.73 -31.68
CA MET A 301 2.10 -17.35 -31.72
C MET A 301 1.06 -16.35 -31.22
N TYR A 302 -0.23 -16.56 -31.49
CA TYR A 302 -1.29 -15.72 -30.95
C TYR A 302 -1.34 -15.76 -29.42
N THR A 303 -1.23 -16.95 -28.82
CA THR A 303 -1.18 -17.08 -27.37
C THR A 303 0.02 -16.35 -26.76
N PHE A 304 1.20 -16.47 -27.37
CA PHE A 304 2.43 -15.86 -26.87
C PHE A 304 2.48 -14.33 -27.05
N LEU A 305 2.11 -13.81 -28.23
CA LEU A 305 2.25 -12.38 -28.55
C LEU A 305 1.07 -11.53 -28.10
N VAL A 306 -0.14 -12.11 -28.03
CA VAL A 306 -1.38 -11.33 -27.81
C VAL A 306 -2.07 -11.76 -26.52
N ALA A 307 -2.45 -13.03 -26.40
CA ALA A 307 -3.31 -13.47 -25.29
C ALA A 307 -2.59 -13.34 -23.93
N ARG A 308 -1.33 -13.77 -23.84
CA ARG A 308 -0.55 -13.74 -22.59
C ARG A 308 -0.19 -12.33 -22.14
N PRO A 309 0.44 -11.46 -22.95
CA PRO A 309 0.77 -10.10 -22.50
C PRO A 309 -0.47 -9.31 -22.09
N LEU A 310 -1.59 -9.48 -22.80
CA LEU A 310 -2.86 -8.84 -22.48
C LEU A 310 -3.46 -9.37 -21.16
N ALA A 311 -3.37 -10.68 -20.90
CA ALA A 311 -3.74 -11.26 -19.62
C ALA A 311 -2.84 -10.77 -18.48
N VAL A 312 -1.51 -10.72 -18.65
CA VAL A 312 -0.58 -10.16 -17.65
C VAL A 312 -0.90 -8.69 -17.38
N THR A 313 -1.14 -7.90 -18.41
CA THR A 313 -1.42 -6.46 -18.28
C THR A 313 -2.68 -6.24 -17.46
N TRP A 314 -3.73 -7.03 -17.72
CA TRP A 314 -4.94 -7.01 -16.92
C TRP A 314 -4.70 -7.43 -15.47
N ILE A 315 -3.99 -8.54 -15.25
CA ILE A 315 -3.68 -9.05 -13.90
C ILE A 315 -2.85 -8.02 -13.12
N PHE A 316 -1.84 -7.43 -13.76
CA PHE A 316 -0.99 -6.39 -13.18
C PHE A 316 -1.80 -5.14 -12.83
N GLY A 317 -2.58 -4.59 -13.78
CA GLY A 317 -3.42 -3.42 -13.54
C GLY A 317 -4.44 -3.67 -12.43
N ARG A 318 -5.03 -4.87 -12.40
CA ARG A 318 -5.91 -5.29 -11.31
C ARG A 318 -5.18 -5.34 -9.97
N LEU A 319 -3.98 -5.91 -9.92
CA LEU A 319 -3.19 -6.01 -8.70
C LEU A 319 -2.80 -4.63 -8.18
N VAL A 320 -2.44 -3.69 -9.04
CA VAL A 320 -2.21 -2.29 -8.68
C VAL A 320 -3.48 -1.64 -8.10
N VAL A 321 -4.64 -1.82 -8.74
CA VAL A 321 -5.92 -1.30 -8.23
C VAL A 321 -6.31 -1.94 -6.90
N GLU A 322 -6.12 -3.25 -6.74
CA GLU A 322 -6.36 -3.95 -5.48
C GLU A 322 -5.36 -3.51 -4.40
N LEU A 323 -4.12 -3.16 -4.77
CA LEU A 323 -3.10 -2.69 -3.83
C LEU A 323 -3.50 -1.33 -3.30
N TRP A 324 -3.74 -0.35 -4.17
CA TRP A 324 -4.21 0.98 -3.77
C TRP A 324 -5.60 0.95 -3.13
N GLY A 325 -6.42 -0.04 -3.48
CA GLY A 325 -7.73 -0.31 -2.90
C GLY A 325 -7.68 -0.95 -1.51
N SER A 326 -6.55 -1.53 -1.11
CA SER A 326 -6.40 -2.31 0.13
C SER A 326 -6.37 -1.42 1.38
N PHE A 327 -6.73 -2.01 2.52
CA PHE A 327 -6.54 -1.37 3.81
C PHE A 327 -5.05 -1.33 4.20
N LEU A 328 -4.27 -2.34 3.79
CA LEU A 328 -2.82 -2.32 3.94
C LEU A 328 -2.18 -1.05 3.35
N ALA A 329 -2.57 -0.67 2.13
CA ALA A 329 -2.06 0.54 1.49
C ALA A 329 -2.51 1.82 2.21
N GLU A 330 -3.67 1.81 2.87
CA GLU A 330 -4.10 2.93 3.70
C GLU A 330 -3.22 3.09 4.94
N VAL A 331 -3.01 2.00 5.69
CA VAL A 331 -2.12 1.96 6.87
C VAL A 331 -0.71 2.39 6.47
N PHE A 332 -0.21 1.84 5.37
CA PHE A 332 1.09 2.19 4.81
C PHE A 332 1.19 3.68 4.49
N TRP A 333 0.26 4.23 3.69
CA TRP A 333 0.25 5.64 3.32
C TRP A 333 0.21 6.58 4.53
N ILE A 334 -0.62 6.27 5.54
CA ILE A 334 -0.72 7.07 6.76
C ILE A 334 0.60 7.02 7.53
N SER A 335 1.24 5.86 7.62
CA SER A 335 2.56 5.71 8.24
C SER A 335 3.62 6.56 7.53
N VAL A 336 3.62 6.58 6.19
CA VAL A 336 4.50 7.46 5.40
C VAL A 336 4.22 8.93 5.70
N THR A 337 2.94 9.32 5.70
CA THR A 337 2.51 10.70 5.93
C THR A 337 2.90 11.17 7.34
N ALA A 338 2.76 10.32 8.34
CA ALA A 338 3.14 10.59 9.73
C ALA A 338 4.65 10.74 9.89
N ALA A 339 5.43 9.80 9.35
CA ALA A 339 6.88 9.84 9.46
C ALA A 339 7.50 10.98 8.64
N TRP A 340 6.91 11.36 7.50
CA TRP A 340 7.28 12.59 6.76
C TRP A 340 7.04 13.84 7.60
N GLY A 341 5.87 13.96 8.24
CA GLY A 341 5.59 15.07 9.15
C GLY A 341 6.55 15.11 10.33
N LEU A 342 6.89 13.95 10.89
CA LEU A 342 7.80 13.80 12.01
C LEU A 342 9.22 14.26 11.66
N SER A 343 9.75 13.85 10.50
CA SER A 343 11.10 14.24 10.08
C SER A 343 11.22 15.75 9.89
N GLN A 344 10.20 16.36 9.27
CA GLN A 344 10.18 17.80 9.07
C GLN A 344 10.07 18.56 10.40
N LEU A 345 9.17 18.13 11.28
CA LEU A 345 9.00 18.75 12.60
C LEU A 345 10.25 18.60 13.48
N ALA A 346 10.89 17.43 13.48
CA ALA A 346 12.12 17.19 14.22
C ALA A 346 13.26 18.11 13.74
N LYS A 347 13.42 18.26 12.43
CA LYS A 347 14.39 19.19 11.84
C LYS A 347 14.10 20.65 12.18
N ILE A 348 12.83 21.05 12.25
CA ILE A 348 12.48 22.41 12.66
C ILE A 348 12.77 22.59 14.14
N ARG A 349 12.41 21.61 14.98
CA ARG A 349 12.54 21.72 16.43
C ARG A 349 13.99 21.84 16.90
N SER A 350 14.94 21.28 16.16
CA SER A 350 16.38 21.45 16.44
C SER A 350 16.87 22.90 16.33
N TYR A 351 16.07 23.81 15.75
CA TYR A 351 16.39 25.24 15.67
C TYR A 351 15.81 26.09 16.82
N GLY A 352 14.96 25.52 17.66
CA GLY A 352 14.30 26.23 18.76
C GLY A 352 15.23 26.57 19.92
N LEU A 353 14.82 27.54 20.74
CA LEU A 353 15.52 27.89 21.99
C LEU A 353 15.23 26.86 23.09
N ASP A 354 16.10 26.83 24.11
CA ASP A 354 15.91 25.97 25.28
C ASP A 354 14.69 26.39 26.12
N ASP A 355 14.42 27.70 26.20
CA ASP A 355 13.29 28.27 26.93
C ASP A 355 11.92 27.84 26.39
N GLU A 356 11.86 27.35 25.15
CA GLU A 356 10.65 26.73 24.57
C GLU A 356 10.21 25.48 25.33
N ASN A 357 11.13 24.83 26.05
CA ASN A 357 10.84 23.62 26.83
C ASN A 357 10.29 23.93 28.23
N ASN A 358 10.11 25.19 28.59
CA ASN A 358 9.50 25.55 29.86
C ASN A 358 8.02 25.14 29.88
N TRP A 359 7.61 24.49 30.97
CA TRP A 359 6.25 23.98 31.14
C TRP A 359 5.27 25.12 31.37
N SER A 360 4.22 25.17 30.55
CA SER A 360 3.09 26.09 30.68
C SER A 360 1.78 25.34 30.95
N PHE A 361 0.74 26.06 31.40
CA PHE A 361 -0.59 25.50 31.54
C PHE A 361 -1.11 24.90 30.22
N GLY A 362 -0.88 25.60 29.09
CA GLY A 362 -1.30 25.13 27.77
C GLY A 362 -0.66 23.80 27.37
N GLN A 363 0.64 23.62 27.67
CA GLN A 363 1.35 22.36 27.44
C GLN A 363 0.80 21.20 28.28
N ILE A 364 0.53 21.43 29.57
CA ILE A 364 -0.02 20.41 30.46
C ILE A 364 -1.43 20.02 30.01
N ALA A 365 -2.28 21.00 29.70
CA ALA A 365 -3.63 20.76 29.19
C ALA A 365 -3.60 19.93 27.89
N ALA A 366 -2.66 20.21 26.98
CA ALA A 366 -2.50 19.47 25.74
C ALA A 366 -2.15 17.98 25.99
N ILE A 367 -1.29 17.69 26.98
CA ILE A 367 -0.95 16.31 27.36
C ILE A 367 -2.16 15.59 27.98
N VAL A 368 -2.90 16.25 28.87
CA VAL A 368 -4.10 15.67 29.49
C VAL A 368 -5.14 15.30 28.43
N LEU A 369 -5.35 16.16 27.43
CA LEU A 369 -6.23 15.88 26.30
C LEU A 369 -5.73 14.70 25.45
N PHE A 370 -4.43 14.59 25.22
CA PHE A 370 -3.85 13.45 24.50
C PHE A 370 -4.04 12.12 25.24
N VAL A 371 -3.89 12.07 26.56
CA VAL A 371 -4.01 10.83 27.35
C VAL A 371 -5.49 10.43 27.51
N SER A 372 -6.42 11.38 27.49
CA SER A 372 -7.86 11.14 27.74
C SER A 372 -8.47 9.97 26.93
N PRO A 373 -8.30 9.88 25.59
CA PRO A 373 -8.81 8.75 24.82
C PRO A 373 -8.22 7.38 25.20
N VAL A 374 -6.98 7.34 25.71
CA VAL A 374 -6.32 6.09 26.12
C VAL A 374 -7.04 5.47 27.32
N PHE A 375 -7.56 6.30 28.23
CA PHE A 375 -8.34 5.82 29.37
C PHE A 375 -9.59 5.05 28.93
N LEU A 376 -10.19 5.37 27.78
CA LEU A 376 -11.35 4.65 27.25
C LEU A 376 -11.01 3.20 26.87
N ILE A 377 -9.79 2.94 26.37
CA ILE A 377 -9.33 1.58 26.11
C ILE A 377 -9.10 0.85 27.43
N VAL A 378 -8.44 1.52 28.37
CA VAL A 378 -8.09 0.95 29.67
C VAL A 378 -9.35 0.57 30.46
N GLU A 379 -10.35 1.44 30.50
CA GLU A 379 -11.64 1.19 31.17
C GLU A 379 -12.38 -0.01 30.57
N ASP A 380 -12.42 -0.14 29.25
CA ASP A 380 -13.10 -1.26 28.58
C ASP A 380 -12.36 -2.59 28.78
N LEU A 381 -11.01 -2.57 28.83
CA LEU A 381 -10.19 -3.73 29.15
C LEU A 381 -10.39 -4.19 30.60
N PHE A 382 -10.54 -3.27 31.55
CA PHE A 382 -10.82 -3.62 32.95
C PHE A 382 -12.27 -4.08 33.15
N SER A 383 -13.24 -3.43 32.52
CA SER A 383 -14.67 -3.79 32.61
C SER A 383 -14.95 -5.18 32.04
N SER A 384 -14.22 -5.58 31.00
CA SER A 384 -14.34 -6.92 30.39
C SER A 384 -13.86 -8.04 31.32
N ARG A 385 -12.93 -7.74 32.24
CA ARG A 385 -12.37 -8.71 33.20
C ARG A 385 -13.32 -8.98 34.38
N GLU A 386 -14.21 -8.05 34.67
CA GLU A 386 -15.18 -8.14 35.77
C GLU A 386 -16.42 -8.97 35.38
N GLN A 387 -16.76 -9.03 34.09
CA GLN A 387 -17.85 -9.88 33.55
C GLN A 387 -17.52 -11.38 33.45
N ASP A 388 -16.28 -11.80 33.74
CA ASP A 388 -15.90 -13.22 33.85
C ASP A 388 -16.26 -13.84 35.21
N VAL A 389 -16.93 -13.09 36.12
CA VAL A 389 -17.61 -13.67 37.29
C VAL A 389 -18.96 -14.23 36.82
N PRO A 390 -19.23 -15.55 36.95
CA PRO A 390 -20.47 -16.12 36.46
C PRO A 390 -21.68 -15.45 37.14
N PRO A 391 -22.71 -15.03 36.38
CA PRO A 391 -23.90 -14.47 36.98
C PRO A 391 -24.56 -15.53 37.86
N MET A 392 -24.82 -15.15 39.11
CA MET A 392 -25.60 -15.94 40.05
C MET A 392 -26.97 -16.23 39.42
N ILE A 393 -27.30 -17.52 39.33
CA ILE A 393 -28.53 -18.05 38.72
C ILE A 393 -29.73 -17.34 39.35
N ARG A 394 -30.42 -16.50 38.56
CA ARG A 394 -31.80 -16.10 38.83
C ARG A 394 -32.69 -16.87 37.87
N GLN A 395 -33.29 -17.94 38.37
CA GLN A 395 -34.41 -18.62 37.73
C GLN A 395 -35.59 -17.65 37.74
N ASP A 396 -35.94 -17.11 36.58
CA ASP A 396 -37.32 -16.72 36.31
C ASP A 396 -37.76 -17.52 35.08
N THR A 397 -38.59 -18.49 35.39
CA THR A 397 -39.31 -19.36 34.47
C THR A 397 -40.38 -18.52 33.81
N ASP A 398 -40.32 -18.35 32.49
CA ASP A 398 -41.54 -18.07 31.73
C ASP A 398 -41.50 -18.76 30.37
N LEU A 399 -42.50 -19.61 30.20
CA LEU A 399 -42.81 -20.41 29.03
C LEU A 399 -43.30 -19.50 27.90
N SER A 400 -42.62 -19.53 26.76
CA SER A 400 -43.34 -19.45 25.49
C SER A 400 -42.64 -20.28 24.42
N MET A 401 -43.39 -21.29 24.00
CA MET A 401 -43.10 -22.24 22.95
C MET A 401 -43.43 -21.59 21.61
N SER A 402 -42.41 -21.35 20.77
CA SER A 402 -42.61 -21.19 19.33
C SER A 402 -41.53 -21.96 18.58
N SER A 403 -41.86 -23.22 18.30
CA SER A 403 -41.24 -24.00 17.24
C SER A 403 -41.60 -23.36 15.90
N GLN A 404 -40.62 -23.06 15.05
CA GLN A 404 -40.63 -23.48 13.65
C GLN A 404 -39.35 -23.08 12.90
N THR A 405 -38.64 -24.15 12.51
CA THR A 405 -37.97 -24.36 11.22
C THR A 405 -36.73 -23.55 10.88
N THR A 406 -35.61 -24.04 11.40
CA THR A 406 -34.29 -23.90 10.77
C THR A 406 -34.33 -24.57 9.39
N THR A 407 -34.39 -23.78 8.33
CA THR A 407 -34.01 -24.23 6.99
C THR A 407 -32.50 -24.46 7.01
N GLN A 408 -32.12 -25.69 7.32
CA GLN A 408 -30.77 -26.21 7.17
C GLN A 408 -30.49 -26.29 5.67
N GLU A 409 -30.03 -25.18 5.07
CA GLU A 409 -29.40 -25.23 3.74
C GLU A 409 -28.16 -26.11 3.86
N THR A 410 -28.37 -27.35 3.43
CA THR A 410 -27.34 -28.36 3.28
C THR A 410 -26.28 -27.77 2.36
N LEU A 411 -25.06 -27.61 2.89
CA LEU A 411 -23.84 -27.33 2.14
C LEU A 411 -23.64 -28.44 1.09
N LEU A 412 -24.27 -28.27 -0.07
CA LEU A 412 -23.85 -28.97 -1.27
C LEU A 412 -22.42 -28.50 -1.59
N PRO A 413 -21.48 -29.42 -1.84
CA PRO A 413 -20.20 -29.02 -2.39
C PRO A 413 -20.49 -28.26 -3.68
N ARG A 414 -20.00 -27.02 -3.75
CA ARG A 414 -20.08 -26.12 -4.90
C ARG A 414 -19.57 -26.91 -6.11
N GLN A 415 -20.50 -27.47 -6.87
CA GLN A 415 -20.24 -28.22 -8.07
C GLN A 415 -19.60 -27.22 -9.02
N ALA A 416 -18.27 -27.27 -9.12
CA ALA A 416 -17.53 -26.51 -10.09
C ALA A 416 -18.11 -26.90 -11.46
N ASP A 417 -18.67 -25.94 -12.17
CA ASP A 417 -19.11 -26.12 -13.54
C ASP A 417 -18.03 -26.89 -14.30
N SER A 418 -18.38 -28.07 -14.80
CA SER A 418 -17.49 -28.99 -15.51
C SER A 418 -16.92 -28.39 -16.80
N THR A 419 -17.38 -27.20 -17.20
CA THR A 419 -16.79 -26.37 -18.26
C THR A 419 -15.50 -25.67 -17.84
N ALA A 420 -15.23 -25.42 -16.56
CA ALA A 420 -14.01 -24.74 -16.09
C ALA A 420 -12.72 -25.58 -16.24
N ALA A 421 -12.84 -26.91 -16.36
CA ALA A 421 -11.70 -27.83 -16.40
C ALA A 421 -10.91 -27.79 -17.73
N ASN A 422 -11.49 -27.27 -18.82
CA ASN A 422 -10.89 -27.27 -20.16
C ASN A 422 -10.47 -25.88 -20.68
N LEU A 423 -10.56 -24.83 -19.85
CA LEU A 423 -10.11 -23.51 -20.27
C LEU A 423 -8.58 -23.36 -20.20
N PRO A 424 -7.96 -22.65 -21.15
CA PRO A 424 -6.54 -22.32 -21.08
C PRO A 424 -6.24 -21.52 -19.81
N ILE A 425 -5.06 -21.73 -19.22
CA ILE A 425 -4.66 -21.17 -17.91
C ILE A 425 -4.83 -19.64 -17.89
N GLU A 426 -4.62 -18.98 -19.03
CA GLU A 426 -4.81 -17.54 -19.23
C GLU A 426 -6.28 -17.12 -19.00
N ALA A 427 -7.23 -17.89 -19.53
CA ALA A 427 -8.66 -17.65 -19.35
C ALA A 427 -9.12 -18.00 -17.93
N THR A 428 -8.63 -19.10 -17.37
CA THR A 428 -8.92 -19.50 -15.99
C THR A 428 -8.46 -18.45 -14.97
N ARG A 429 -7.30 -17.81 -15.18
CA ARG A 429 -6.84 -16.72 -14.30
C ARG A 429 -7.55 -15.39 -14.51
N LEU A 430 -8.08 -15.15 -15.71
CA LEU A 430 -8.94 -14.00 -15.97
C LEU A 430 -10.32 -14.14 -15.30
N ILE A 431 -10.84 -15.37 -15.26
CA ILE A 431 -12.20 -15.69 -14.83
C ILE A 431 -12.25 -16.02 -13.33
N ASP A 432 -11.38 -16.91 -12.86
CA ASP A 432 -11.32 -17.36 -11.47
C ASP A 432 -10.24 -16.59 -10.69
N THR A 433 -10.75 -15.74 -9.80
CA THR A 433 -9.93 -14.95 -8.90
C THR A 433 -9.14 -15.84 -7.93
N PHE A 434 -9.73 -16.90 -7.38
CA PHE A 434 -9.04 -17.76 -6.42
C PHE A 434 -7.91 -18.56 -7.06
N ALA A 435 -8.11 -19.06 -8.28
CA ALA A 435 -7.07 -19.72 -9.06
C ALA A 435 -5.88 -18.78 -9.32
N CYS A 436 -6.15 -17.52 -9.70
CA CYS A 436 -5.13 -16.50 -9.91
C CYS A 436 -4.32 -16.21 -8.62
N TRP A 437 -4.99 -16.07 -7.48
CA TRP A 437 -4.33 -15.80 -6.19
C TRP A 437 -3.53 -16.97 -5.61
N SER A 438 -3.87 -18.20 -5.99
CA SER A 438 -3.13 -19.40 -5.58
C SER A 438 -1.76 -19.53 -6.29
N SER A 439 -1.60 -18.85 -7.42
CA SER A 439 -0.37 -18.89 -8.22
C SER A 439 0.82 -18.33 -7.43
N PRO A 440 1.96 -19.05 -7.38
CA PRO A 440 3.19 -18.53 -6.79
C PRO A 440 3.75 -17.31 -7.50
N SER A 441 3.56 -17.15 -8.82
CA SER A 441 4.02 -15.96 -9.54
C SER A 441 3.26 -14.70 -9.13
N VAL A 442 1.94 -14.79 -8.98
CA VAL A 442 1.11 -13.70 -8.46
C VAL A 442 1.50 -13.37 -7.02
N ARG A 443 1.71 -14.37 -6.16
CA ARG A 443 2.19 -14.15 -4.79
C ARG A 443 3.55 -13.46 -4.76
N ALA A 444 4.50 -13.89 -5.58
CA ALA A 444 5.81 -13.26 -5.67
C ALA A 444 5.71 -11.80 -6.14
N ALA A 445 4.87 -11.51 -7.15
CA ALA A 445 4.61 -10.15 -7.60
C ALA A 445 3.97 -9.27 -6.51
N VAL A 446 3.03 -9.81 -5.73
CA VAL A 446 2.42 -9.11 -4.58
C VAL A 446 3.46 -8.81 -3.51
N TRP A 447 4.30 -9.78 -3.14
CA TRP A 447 5.36 -9.57 -2.15
C TRP A 447 6.44 -8.61 -2.64
N LEU A 448 6.78 -8.64 -3.93
CA LEU A 448 7.71 -7.68 -4.52
C LEU A 448 7.13 -6.26 -4.47
N LEU A 449 5.88 -6.08 -4.91
CA LEU A 449 5.25 -4.75 -4.91
C LEU A 449 5.00 -4.22 -3.49
N SER A 450 4.48 -5.05 -2.58
CA SER A 450 4.23 -4.65 -1.18
C SER A 450 5.50 -4.52 -0.36
N GLY A 451 6.41 -5.49 -0.44
CA GLY A 451 7.68 -5.50 0.29
C GLY A 451 8.65 -4.44 -0.20
N CYS A 452 8.76 -4.21 -1.52
CA CYS A 452 9.57 -3.09 -2.02
C CYS A 452 8.94 -1.73 -1.75
N SER A 453 7.61 -1.57 -1.72
CA SER A 453 6.99 -0.31 -1.27
C SER A 453 7.36 -0.02 0.19
N LEU A 454 7.34 -1.04 1.06
CA LEU A 454 7.79 -0.92 2.45
C LEU A 454 9.28 -0.58 2.55
N ALA A 455 10.13 -1.22 1.75
CA ALA A 455 11.57 -0.95 1.71
C ALA A 455 11.91 0.43 1.13
N LEU A 456 11.19 0.88 0.10
CA LEU A 456 11.29 2.23 -0.47
C LEU A 456 11.10 3.28 0.60
N VAL A 457 10.08 3.10 1.41
CA VAL A 457 9.72 4.03 2.46
C VAL A 457 10.75 4.00 3.58
N GLY A 458 11.19 2.81 4.02
CA GLY A 458 12.33 2.68 4.93
C GLY A 458 13.60 3.36 4.40
N PHE A 459 13.84 3.31 3.08
CA PHE A 459 14.98 3.95 2.42
C PHE A 459 14.83 5.48 2.30
N ILE A 460 13.64 5.97 1.94
CA ILE A 460 13.31 7.41 1.98
C ILE A 460 13.54 7.94 3.39
N PHE A 461 13.06 7.21 4.40
CA PHE A 461 13.24 7.60 5.80
C PHE A 461 14.69 7.51 6.28
N TRP A 462 15.46 6.52 5.83
CA TRP A 462 16.86 6.36 6.21
C TRP A 462 17.79 7.43 5.60
N ARG A 463 17.42 8.06 4.48
CA ARG A 463 18.36 8.87 3.66
C ARG A 463 17.91 10.30 3.35
N LEU A 464 16.95 10.81 4.11
CA LEU A 464 16.32 12.14 3.96
C LEU A 464 17.26 13.35 4.16
N GLU A 465 18.55 13.13 4.46
CA GLU A 465 19.53 14.20 4.65
C GLU A 465 20.21 14.66 3.34
N ARG A 466 20.00 13.98 2.21
CA ARG A 466 20.63 14.34 0.93
C ARG A 466 19.65 14.35 -0.23
N ILE A 467 19.40 15.55 -0.74
CA ILE A 467 18.58 15.91 -1.92
C ILE A 467 19.28 15.43 -3.22
N SER A 468 19.65 14.16 -3.34
CA SER A 468 19.91 13.54 -4.65
C SER A 468 18.59 13.00 -5.22
N GLU A 469 17.63 13.92 -5.37
CA GLU A 469 16.19 13.67 -5.49
C GLU A 469 15.66 13.30 -6.89
N LEU A 470 16.48 13.19 -7.94
CA LEU A 470 15.94 12.93 -9.30
C LEU A 470 16.12 11.51 -9.83
N LEU A 471 17.05 10.73 -9.29
CA LEU A 471 17.42 9.42 -9.86
C LEU A 471 16.69 8.23 -9.20
N VAL A 472 16.09 8.42 -8.02
CA VAL A 472 15.36 7.36 -7.31
C VAL A 472 13.90 7.26 -7.78
N SER A 473 13.30 8.38 -8.21
CA SER A 473 11.93 8.49 -8.72
C SER A 473 11.63 7.54 -9.91
N PRO A 474 12.48 7.44 -10.96
CA PRO A 474 12.26 6.50 -12.06
C PRO A 474 12.20 5.04 -11.59
N TRP A 475 13.04 4.65 -10.62
CA TRP A 475 13.12 3.27 -10.12
C TRP A 475 11.78 2.77 -9.58
N PHE A 476 11.14 3.57 -8.75
CA PHE A 476 9.88 3.20 -8.11
C PHE A 476 8.66 3.39 -8.99
N ILE A 477 8.69 4.40 -9.87
CA ILE A 477 7.54 4.71 -10.74
C ILE A 477 7.54 3.87 -12.02
N ALA A 478 8.70 3.51 -12.58
CA ALA A 478 8.79 2.80 -13.86
C ALA A 478 9.36 1.39 -13.73
N TYR A 479 10.51 1.22 -13.05
CA TYR A 479 11.22 -0.06 -13.06
C TYR A 479 10.56 -1.13 -12.17
N GLN A 480 9.97 -0.75 -11.04
CA GLN A 480 9.25 -1.68 -10.18
C GLN A 480 7.99 -2.28 -10.83
N PRO A 481 7.09 -1.47 -11.42
CA PRO A 481 6.00 -1.97 -12.27
C PRO A 481 6.49 -2.90 -13.38
N LEU A 482 7.56 -2.51 -14.06
CA LEU A 482 8.15 -3.30 -15.15
C LEU A 482 8.65 -4.66 -14.66
N LEU A 483 9.36 -4.71 -13.53
CA LEU A 483 9.87 -5.95 -12.98
C LEU A 483 8.75 -6.88 -12.50
N ALA A 484 7.74 -6.33 -11.80
CA ALA A 484 6.57 -7.10 -11.40
C ALA A 484 5.81 -7.66 -12.62
N PHE A 485 5.69 -6.87 -13.69
CA PHE A 485 5.12 -7.31 -14.95
C PHE A 485 5.93 -8.46 -15.58
N LEU A 486 7.26 -8.36 -15.62
CA LEU A 486 8.13 -9.42 -16.13
C LEU A 486 8.05 -10.71 -15.30
N ILE A 487 7.96 -10.60 -13.97
CA ILE A 487 7.79 -11.75 -13.07
C ILE A 487 6.44 -12.45 -13.33
N LEU A 488 5.36 -11.68 -13.53
CA LEU A 488 4.06 -12.26 -13.87
C LEU A 488 4.12 -12.97 -15.22
N LEU A 489 4.78 -12.39 -16.22
CA LEU A 489 4.91 -12.98 -17.54
C LEU A 489 5.73 -14.28 -17.52
N LEU A 490 6.92 -14.26 -16.89
CA LEU A 490 7.76 -15.44 -16.70
C LEU A 490 7.05 -16.51 -15.85
N GLY A 491 6.32 -16.08 -14.83
CA GLY A 491 5.55 -16.94 -13.95
C GLY A 491 4.45 -17.71 -14.69
N MET A 492 3.69 -17.03 -15.55
CA MET A 492 2.67 -17.69 -16.37
C MET A 492 3.27 -18.72 -17.34
N GLU A 493 4.45 -18.45 -17.91
CA GLU A 493 5.16 -19.40 -18.77
C GLU A 493 5.61 -20.64 -18.01
N LEU A 494 6.22 -20.46 -16.84
CA LEU A 494 6.69 -21.57 -16.01
C LEU A 494 5.53 -22.43 -15.51
N GLU A 495 4.42 -21.80 -15.11
CA GLU A 495 3.24 -22.48 -14.58
C GLU A 495 2.43 -23.24 -15.64
N ALA A 496 2.56 -22.87 -16.92
CA ALA A 496 1.98 -23.61 -18.04
C ALA A 496 2.73 -24.91 -18.35
N ASN A 497 3.95 -25.08 -17.82
CA ASN A 497 4.75 -26.27 -18.04
C ASN A 497 4.32 -27.42 -17.10
N THR A 498 3.88 -28.53 -17.67
CA THR A 498 3.40 -29.73 -16.95
C THR A 498 4.45 -30.32 -16.01
N ARG A 499 5.75 -30.18 -16.33
CA ARG A 499 6.86 -30.63 -15.45
C ARG A 499 7.03 -29.74 -14.22
N TRP A 500 6.86 -28.43 -14.36
CA TRP A 500 6.89 -27.49 -13.22
C TRP A 500 5.70 -27.74 -12.28
N ALA A 501 4.50 -27.99 -12.84
CA ALA A 501 3.30 -28.26 -12.06
C ALA A 501 3.42 -29.52 -11.18
N ARG A 502 4.14 -30.54 -11.67
CA ARG A 502 4.26 -31.84 -11.02
C ARG A 502 5.41 -31.89 -10.00
N SER A 503 6.50 -31.14 -10.19
CA SER A 503 7.68 -31.17 -9.30
C SER A 503 7.60 -30.14 -8.17
N ARG A 504 7.64 -30.61 -6.92
CA ARG A 504 7.72 -29.73 -5.73
C ARG A 504 9.08 -29.02 -5.66
N ALA A 505 10.16 -29.71 -6.00
CA ALA A 505 11.52 -29.17 -5.98
C ALA A 505 11.70 -28.00 -6.94
N PHE A 506 11.15 -28.11 -8.15
CA PHE A 506 11.26 -27.07 -9.17
C PHE A 506 10.50 -25.79 -8.77
N ARG A 507 9.35 -25.92 -8.11
CA ARG A 507 8.59 -24.80 -7.53
C ARG A 507 9.37 -24.07 -6.44
N TRP A 508 9.98 -24.82 -5.52
CA TRP A 508 10.83 -24.25 -4.47
C TRP A 508 12.07 -23.56 -5.05
N ALA A 509 12.75 -24.17 -6.03
CA ALA A 509 13.89 -23.58 -6.71
C ALA A 509 13.52 -22.25 -7.39
N THR A 510 12.41 -22.19 -8.13
CA THR A 510 11.96 -20.92 -8.75
C THR A 510 11.60 -19.85 -7.72
N GLY A 511 10.95 -20.22 -6.61
CA GLY A 511 10.66 -19.28 -5.53
C GLY A 511 11.91 -18.77 -4.83
N LEU A 512 12.89 -19.65 -4.60
CA LEU A 512 14.18 -19.30 -4.01
C LEU A 512 15.00 -18.40 -4.94
N SER A 513 15.04 -18.67 -6.25
CA SER A 513 15.72 -17.82 -7.22
C SER A 513 15.12 -16.41 -7.28
N LEU A 514 13.79 -16.30 -7.30
CA LEU A 514 13.11 -14.99 -7.26
C LEU A 514 13.36 -14.25 -5.94
N PHE A 515 13.41 -14.97 -4.81
CA PHE A 515 13.74 -14.41 -3.51
C PHE A 515 15.19 -13.94 -3.43
N ILE A 516 16.15 -14.70 -3.98
CA ILE A 516 17.56 -14.32 -4.07
C ILE A 516 17.72 -13.07 -4.94
N ILE A 517 17.04 -13.00 -6.10
CA ILE A 517 17.02 -11.80 -6.94
C ILE A 517 16.49 -10.59 -6.15
N PHE A 518 15.39 -10.76 -5.41
CA PHE A 518 14.84 -9.72 -4.54
C PHE A 518 15.82 -9.26 -3.45
N LEU A 519 16.52 -10.20 -2.81
CA LEU A 519 17.47 -9.90 -1.74
C LEU A 519 18.74 -9.22 -2.27
N LEU A 520 19.26 -9.67 -3.42
CA LEU A 520 20.36 -9.03 -4.13
C LEU A 520 20.00 -7.62 -4.61
N MET A 521 18.74 -7.38 -5.01
CA MET A 521 18.26 -6.04 -5.34
C MET A 521 18.23 -5.12 -4.12
N ILE A 522 17.72 -5.57 -2.97
CA ILE A 522 17.76 -4.79 -1.72
C ILE A 522 19.20 -4.50 -1.32
N LEU A 523 20.10 -5.48 -1.45
CA LEU A 523 21.51 -5.27 -1.13
C LEU A 523 22.15 -4.23 -2.05
N SER A 524 21.79 -4.22 -3.34
CA SER A 524 22.31 -3.25 -4.33
C SER A 524 21.90 -1.81 -4.03
N THR A 525 20.73 -1.58 -3.43
CA THR A 525 20.28 -0.22 -3.04
C THR A 525 20.94 0.27 -1.75
N LEU A 526 21.54 -0.62 -0.97
CA LEU A 526 22.24 -0.30 0.29
C LEU A 526 23.74 0.03 0.10
N VAL A 527 24.32 -0.24 -1.07
CA VAL A 527 25.75 0.01 -1.35
C VAL A 527 26.01 1.52 -1.61
N LYS A 528 27.03 2.08 -0.93
CA LYS A 528 27.39 3.51 -0.96
C LYS A 528 27.84 4.03 -2.34
N GLU A 529 27.54 5.31 -2.59
CA GLU A 529 27.59 6.06 -3.86
C GLU A 529 28.96 6.14 -4.57
N GLY A 530 30.09 5.80 -3.93
CA GLY A 530 31.42 6.04 -4.50
C GLY A 530 31.85 5.10 -5.62
N ALA A 531 31.20 3.95 -5.81
CA ALA A 531 31.68 2.91 -6.72
C ALA A 531 30.79 2.68 -7.97
N LEU A 532 29.63 3.35 -8.06
CA LEU A 532 28.51 2.87 -8.88
C LEU A 532 28.37 3.47 -10.30
N PHE A 533 29.17 4.46 -10.69
CA PHE A 533 29.01 5.15 -11.99
C PHE A 533 30.28 5.13 -12.85
N TRP A 534 30.09 5.10 -14.17
CA TRP A 534 31.10 5.43 -15.17
C TRP A 534 30.60 6.68 -15.91
N GLU A 535 31.47 7.66 -16.10
CA GLU A 535 31.20 8.78 -17.01
C GLU A 535 31.33 8.24 -18.44
N ALA A 536 30.20 7.97 -19.08
CA ALA A 536 30.19 7.89 -20.53
C ALA A 536 30.26 9.33 -21.03
N GLY A 537 31.27 9.66 -21.83
CA GLY A 537 31.44 10.98 -22.44
C GLY A 537 30.09 11.47 -22.98
N ASP A 538 29.73 12.70 -22.60
CA ASP A 538 28.43 13.39 -22.76
C ASP A 538 27.55 13.48 -21.49
N GLY A 539 28.09 13.20 -20.31
CA GLY A 539 27.42 13.52 -19.04
C GLY A 539 26.23 12.61 -18.70
N VAL A 540 26.12 11.47 -19.38
CA VAL A 540 25.12 10.43 -19.09
C VAL A 540 25.71 9.44 -18.08
N MET A 541 25.24 9.54 -16.84
CA MET A 541 25.66 8.66 -15.75
C MET A 541 24.97 7.29 -15.87
N ILE A 542 25.71 6.26 -16.29
CA ILE A 542 25.20 4.88 -16.37
C ILE A 542 25.62 4.10 -15.11
N CYS A 543 24.64 3.46 -14.48
CA CYS A 543 24.77 2.75 -13.21
C CYS A 543 25.37 1.34 -13.42
N LYS A 544 26.54 1.03 -12.85
CA LYS A 544 27.29 -0.23 -13.04
C LYS A 544 26.52 -1.53 -12.73
N PRO A 545 25.77 -1.66 -11.63
CA PRO A 545 25.03 -2.88 -11.34
C PRO A 545 23.80 -3.05 -12.26
N ILE A 546 23.30 -1.99 -12.89
CA ILE A 546 22.07 -2.01 -13.71
C ILE A 546 22.29 -2.70 -15.05
N VAL A 547 23.43 -2.46 -15.71
CA VAL A 547 23.78 -3.15 -16.97
C VAL A 547 24.08 -4.62 -16.71
N LEU A 548 24.75 -4.92 -15.59
CA LEU A 548 25.05 -6.30 -15.20
C LEU A 548 23.77 -7.08 -14.84
N LEU A 549 22.80 -6.47 -14.14
CA LEU A 549 21.54 -7.12 -13.74
C LEU A 549 20.55 -7.27 -14.91
N LEU A 550 20.41 -6.26 -15.78
CA LEU A 550 19.63 -6.40 -17.01
C LEU A 550 20.29 -7.42 -17.94
N GLY A 551 21.63 -7.41 -18.07
CA GLY A 551 22.38 -8.36 -18.87
C GLY A 551 22.31 -9.79 -18.33
N VAL A 552 22.39 -9.99 -17.02
CA VAL A 552 22.29 -11.31 -16.38
C VAL A 552 20.84 -11.80 -16.35
N GLY A 553 19.87 -10.93 -16.08
CA GLY A 553 18.45 -11.28 -16.11
C GLY A 553 17.95 -11.62 -17.52
N TYR A 554 18.30 -10.79 -18.51
CA TYR A 554 18.00 -11.03 -19.92
C TYR A 554 18.84 -12.19 -20.49
N GLY A 555 20.07 -12.35 -20.04
CA GLY A 555 20.96 -13.46 -20.40
C GLY A 555 20.46 -14.80 -19.87
N LEU A 556 20.00 -14.86 -18.61
CA LEU A 556 19.35 -16.06 -18.05
C LEU A 556 18.01 -16.35 -18.73
N TYR A 557 17.26 -15.31 -19.13
CA TYR A 557 16.04 -15.46 -19.92
C TYR A 557 16.32 -16.04 -21.31
N LEU A 558 17.32 -15.50 -22.03
CA LEU A 558 17.77 -16.03 -23.32
C LEU A 558 18.34 -17.45 -23.18
N LEU A 559 19.11 -17.73 -22.14
CA LEU A 559 19.65 -19.07 -21.87
C LEU A 559 18.53 -20.06 -21.60
N ALA A 560 17.54 -19.70 -20.78
CA ALA A 560 16.35 -20.51 -20.53
C ALA A 560 15.53 -20.71 -21.82
N PHE A 561 15.44 -19.69 -22.67
CA PHE A 561 14.75 -19.76 -23.97
C PHE A 561 15.48 -20.65 -24.99
N VAL A 562 16.82 -20.57 -25.04
CA VAL A 562 17.65 -21.43 -25.90
C VAL A 562 17.60 -22.88 -25.41
N VAL A 563 17.72 -23.11 -24.10
CA VAL A 563 17.55 -24.45 -23.51
C VAL A 563 16.14 -24.98 -23.75
N TYR A 564 15.10 -24.14 -23.66
CA TYR A 564 13.72 -24.49 -24.01
C TYR A 564 13.57 -24.85 -25.49
N GLY A 565 14.16 -24.08 -26.40
CA GLY A 565 14.16 -24.36 -27.83
C GLY A 565 14.85 -25.68 -28.16
N VAL A 566 15.99 -25.97 -27.51
CA VAL A 566 16.74 -27.21 -27.70
C VAL A 566 15.97 -28.42 -27.15
N VAL A 567 15.41 -28.34 -25.94
CA VAL A 567 14.65 -29.45 -25.33
C VAL A 567 13.36 -29.74 -26.11
N LYS A 568 12.67 -28.72 -26.63
CA LYS A 568 11.45 -28.89 -27.43
C LYS A 568 11.75 -29.41 -28.84
N ALA A 569 12.88 -29.00 -29.43
CA ALA A 569 13.36 -29.57 -30.70
C ALA A 569 13.75 -31.05 -30.56
N ASP A 570 14.27 -31.45 -29.40
CA ASP A 570 14.59 -32.84 -29.10
C ASP A 570 13.32 -33.68 -28.88
N GLU A 571 12.30 -33.11 -28.23
CA GLU A 571 10.98 -33.75 -28.06
C GLU A 571 10.25 -33.94 -29.40
N GLN A 572 10.32 -32.96 -30.32
CA GLN A 572 9.78 -33.14 -31.68
C GLN A 572 10.57 -34.17 -32.49
N ARG A 573 11.90 -34.26 -32.32
CA ARG A 573 12.68 -35.34 -32.95
C ARG A 573 12.29 -36.71 -32.40
N HIS A 574 12.07 -36.84 -31.09
CA HIS A 574 11.66 -38.09 -30.48
C HIS A 574 10.25 -38.53 -30.85
N VAL A 575 9.29 -37.59 -30.97
CA VAL A 575 7.92 -37.88 -31.44
C VAL A 575 7.92 -38.29 -32.91
N VAL A 576 8.67 -37.59 -33.77
CA VAL A 576 8.83 -37.96 -35.19
C VAL A 576 9.52 -39.32 -35.35
N LYS A 577 10.52 -39.64 -34.50
CA LYS A 577 11.16 -40.98 -34.49
C LYS A 577 10.23 -42.08 -34.00
N HIS A 578 9.32 -41.76 -33.07
CA HIS A 578 8.36 -42.72 -32.53
C HIS A 578 7.23 -43.00 -33.54
N GLU A 579 6.76 -41.98 -34.26
CA GLU A 579 5.79 -42.12 -35.37
C GLU A 579 6.41 -42.84 -36.58
N SER A 580 7.67 -42.58 -36.94
CA SER A 580 8.36 -43.32 -38.02
C SER A 580 8.56 -44.80 -37.68
N ASN A 581 8.86 -45.12 -36.41
CA ASN A 581 8.99 -46.50 -35.95
C ASN A 581 7.64 -47.22 -35.89
N LEU A 582 6.56 -46.55 -35.48
CA LEU A 582 5.19 -47.08 -35.50
C LEU A 582 4.70 -47.34 -36.93
N GLY A 583 5.03 -46.44 -37.87
CA GLY A 583 4.76 -46.62 -39.30
C GLY A 583 5.43 -47.87 -39.87
N SER A 584 6.71 -48.10 -39.56
CA SER A 584 7.46 -49.29 -40.01
C SER A 584 6.92 -50.59 -39.41
N THR A 585 6.53 -50.60 -38.13
CA THR A 585 5.91 -51.78 -37.51
C THR A 585 4.51 -52.09 -38.06
N SER A 586 3.75 -51.07 -38.48
CA SER A 586 2.40 -51.27 -39.04
C SER A 586 2.42 -51.87 -40.44
N VAL A 587 3.45 -51.57 -41.24
CA VAL A 587 3.67 -52.18 -42.56
C VAL A 587 4.11 -53.64 -42.42
N LEU A 588 4.99 -53.93 -41.45
CA LEU A 588 5.48 -55.29 -41.19
C LEU A 588 4.38 -56.21 -40.63
N PHE A 589 3.46 -55.68 -39.84
CA PHE A 589 2.28 -56.41 -39.36
C PHE A 589 1.29 -56.72 -40.49
N ARG A 590 1.10 -55.77 -41.43
CA ARG A 590 0.22 -55.95 -42.59
C ARG A 590 0.79 -56.98 -43.58
N GLU A 591 2.11 -56.99 -43.80
CA GLU A 591 2.76 -58.04 -44.62
C GLU A 591 2.73 -59.43 -43.94
N MET A 592 2.83 -59.50 -42.61
CA MET A 592 2.65 -60.77 -41.87
C MET A 592 1.20 -61.29 -41.91
N GLU A 593 0.20 -60.42 -41.79
CA GLU A 593 -1.21 -60.81 -41.96
C GLU A 593 -1.50 -61.31 -43.38
N GLU A 594 -0.96 -60.66 -44.41
CA GLU A 594 -1.11 -61.11 -45.81
C GLU A 594 -0.37 -62.44 -46.08
N ALA A 595 0.75 -62.70 -45.41
CA ALA A 595 1.46 -63.97 -45.50
C ALA A 595 0.74 -65.11 -44.78
N MET A 596 0.15 -64.86 -43.61
CA MET A 596 -0.66 -65.85 -42.89
C MET A 596 -1.98 -66.16 -43.62
N ALA A 597 -2.63 -65.16 -44.23
CA ALA A 597 -3.83 -65.37 -45.03
C ALA A 597 -3.59 -66.23 -46.29
N ARG A 598 -2.40 -66.14 -46.91
CA ARG A 598 -2.02 -67.02 -48.04
C ARG A 598 -1.71 -68.45 -47.59
N GLN A 599 -1.27 -68.65 -46.35
CA GLN A 599 -0.94 -69.96 -45.81
C GLN A 599 -2.20 -70.77 -45.43
N ASP A 600 -3.28 -70.09 -45.03
CA ASP A 600 -4.58 -70.72 -44.77
C ASP A 600 -5.35 -71.05 -46.06
N SER A 601 -5.15 -70.32 -47.17
CA SER A 601 -5.74 -70.68 -48.47
C SER A 601 -5.11 -71.92 -49.14
N LEU A 602 -3.95 -72.38 -48.67
CA LEU A 602 -3.25 -73.57 -49.18
C LEU A 602 -3.53 -74.85 -48.37
N ARG A 603 -4.36 -74.79 -47.33
CA ARG A 603 -4.78 -75.95 -46.52
C ARG A 603 -6.18 -76.48 -46.82
N VAL A 604 -6.85 -75.97 -47.87
CA VAL A 604 -8.19 -76.44 -48.31
C VAL A 604 -8.16 -76.97 -49.75
N PHE A 605 -7.06 -77.60 -50.17
CA PHE A 605 -6.99 -78.44 -51.37
C PHE A 605 -6.36 -79.79 -51.07
#